data_AF-A0A351HM74-F1
#
_entry.id   AF-A0A351HM74-F1
#
_cell.length_a   1.000
_cell.length_b   1.000
_cell.length_c   1.000
_cell.angle_alpha   90.00
_cell.angle_beta   90.00
_cell.angle_gamma   90.00
#
_symmetry.space_group_name_H-M   'P 1'
#
loop_
_entity.id
_entity.type
_entity.pdbx_description
1 polymer ?
#
loop_
_entity_poly.entity_id
_entity_poly.type
_entity_poly.pdbx_seq_one_letter_code
_entity_poly.pdbx_strand_id
1 'polypeptide(L)'
;MKNYFISILLFSLVIVFFVGCSNPKKSFNTLDDLQNASIGAMTGTTGEQLVFKRFPDAKVKSFDDIMDAITALKSNQLDAVITGFPAAMNVCKHNSDLQMLSEPVDYENTCIAIRKGNDELLAALNAVITELKNDGTLKDMRRRWFKKDSGPYELADIKLPETGELLKIGTSATREPFCFVDENKNVTGHDGELARRISAKLGRPIEFSDMKFSALIPALQSKKIDLIVAGMTATKERSKSVDFTESYFENSQVILVKKPTGTESAKESPANEEQSVNGNKMKTLDDIADKVVGVYEGTIHDAFVANKYPKAVIKRYNSSADMVLSLKTQKSDVALLDFISANVLLKSNPDLGILTNEVLSMPLGIGFNKNNPELREKFNRFLAASKANGVYDEMYQRWCVDDPEKAQMPEPNYSANSVELKFAVAVADLPYVAYLNGRYVGFDIELLQKFAESEGYRMKTTTMEFSSLIAAMASGKADIIADGIAITEERQKQVAFSDPYMDFKTAAIALKTNIEVDTNTGKLEKLDDIANKSVGVYAGTIHDTFVEEHYPNADIQRFNSPADIILSLKTGKTDAVFFDLVSAKVILKSNPDIGILSEDALTLPVAAGFNKNNAKLRHEFNKYLKEIKSDGTYD
;
A
#
# COMPACT_ATOMS: atom_id res chain seq x y z
N MET A 1 1.93 34.99 84.30
CA MET A 1 2.86 33.85 84.39
C MET A 1 2.07 32.55 84.36
N LYS A 2 2.38 31.67 83.38
CA LYS A 2 2.22 30.20 83.32
C LYS A 2 0.83 29.53 83.31
N ASN A 3 0.53 28.94 82.14
CA ASN A 3 0.03 27.58 81.80
C ASN A 3 -0.90 26.82 82.77
N TYR A 4 -2.00 26.22 82.29
CA TYR A 4 -2.08 24.85 81.74
C TYR A 4 -3.52 24.48 81.29
N PHE A 5 -3.61 23.93 80.06
CA PHE A 5 -4.48 22.81 79.59
C PHE A 5 -5.99 22.77 79.93
N ILE A 6 -6.82 22.74 78.88
CA ILE A 6 -7.60 21.56 78.43
C ILE A 6 -8.08 21.85 77.00
N SER A 7 -7.67 21.00 76.06
CA SER A 7 -8.08 21.03 74.65
C SER A 7 -9.23 20.02 74.48
N ILE A 8 -10.41 20.48 74.07
CA ILE A 8 -11.51 19.63 73.60
C ILE A 8 -11.44 19.63 72.08
N LEU A 9 -11.04 18.50 71.53
CA LEU A 9 -10.93 18.23 70.10
C LEU A 9 -12.36 17.98 69.55
N LEU A 10 -12.97 18.98 68.92
CA LEU A 10 -14.21 18.79 68.15
C LEU A 10 -13.84 18.25 66.76
N PHE A 11 -14.03 16.94 66.56
CA PHE A 11 -13.85 16.30 65.26
C PHE A 11 -15.02 16.70 64.34
N SER A 12 -14.81 17.75 63.55
CA SER A 12 -15.66 18.08 62.40
C SER A 12 -15.23 17.20 61.23
N LEU A 13 -16.02 16.15 60.95
CA LEU A 13 -15.87 15.27 59.80
C LEU A 13 -16.29 16.04 58.53
N VAL A 14 -15.37 16.81 57.94
CA VAL A 14 -15.54 17.35 56.59
C VAL A 14 -15.22 16.22 55.61
N ILE A 15 -16.26 15.51 55.17
CA ILE A 15 -16.18 14.62 54.01
C ILE A 15 -16.00 15.51 52.78
N VAL A 16 -14.75 15.73 52.38
CA VAL A 16 -14.42 16.24 51.05
C VAL A 16 -14.78 15.14 50.07
N PHE A 17 -15.91 15.28 49.40
CA PHE A 17 -16.14 14.57 48.14
C PHE A 17 -15.07 15.03 47.16
N PHE A 18 -13.98 14.27 47.04
CA PHE A 18 -13.22 14.24 45.80
C PHE A 18 -14.15 13.62 44.75
N VAL A 19 -15.02 14.44 44.17
CA VAL A 19 -15.46 14.21 42.80
C VAL A 19 -14.19 14.41 41.98
N GLY A 20 -13.43 13.33 41.82
CA GLY A 20 -12.46 13.25 40.76
C GLY A 20 -13.23 13.47 39.47
N CYS A 21 -13.24 14.70 38.96
CA CYS A 21 -13.50 14.94 37.55
C CYS A 21 -12.39 14.21 36.80
N SER A 22 -12.58 12.92 36.55
CA SER A 22 -11.91 12.24 35.45
C SER A 22 -12.41 12.95 34.20
N ASN A 23 -11.64 13.93 33.71
CA ASN A 23 -11.79 14.36 32.34
C ASN A 23 -11.81 13.08 31.50
N PRO A 24 -12.86 12.81 30.71
CA PRO A 24 -12.87 11.63 29.86
C PRO A 24 -11.60 11.71 29.01
N LYS A 25 -10.75 10.69 29.10
CA LYS A 25 -9.53 10.62 28.30
C LYS A 25 -9.95 10.79 26.84
N LYS A 26 -9.54 11.91 26.24
CA LYS A 26 -9.89 12.24 24.87
C LYS A 26 -9.26 11.18 23.97
N SER A 27 -10.11 10.39 23.31
CA SER A 27 -9.65 9.40 22.33
C SER A 27 -9.41 10.11 21.01
N PHE A 28 -8.31 9.77 20.34
CA PHE A 28 -7.98 10.28 19.01
C PHE A 28 -7.97 9.08 18.05
N ASN A 29 -8.88 9.08 17.09
CA ASN A 29 -9.08 7.97 16.14
C ASN A 29 -8.94 8.41 14.67
N THR A 30 -9.08 9.71 14.41
CA THR A 30 -9.00 10.32 13.07
C THR A 30 -8.11 11.57 13.12
N LEU A 31 -7.67 12.06 11.96
CA LEU A 31 -6.89 13.31 11.90
C LEU A 31 -7.71 14.51 12.42
N ASP A 32 -9.03 14.52 12.23
CA ASP A 32 -9.90 15.62 12.65
C ASP A 32 -9.95 15.79 14.18
N ASP A 33 -9.71 14.72 14.94
CA ASP A 33 -9.68 14.77 16.41
C ASP A 33 -8.53 15.65 16.95
N LEU A 34 -7.51 15.91 16.12
CA LEU A 34 -6.25 16.55 16.50
C LEU A 34 -6.25 18.07 16.42
N GLN A 35 -7.31 18.71 15.93
CA GLN A 35 -7.31 20.15 15.64
C GLN A 35 -6.94 21.03 16.85
N ASN A 36 -7.28 20.61 18.07
CA ASN A 36 -6.96 21.33 19.31
C ASN A 36 -5.98 20.55 20.22
N ALA A 37 -5.33 19.53 19.67
CA ALA A 37 -4.46 18.63 20.42
C ALA A 37 -3.08 19.26 20.67
N SER A 38 -2.36 18.73 21.65
CA SER A 38 -0.92 18.97 21.82
C SER A 38 -0.13 17.98 20.99
N ILE A 39 0.56 18.48 19.96
CA ILE A 39 1.22 17.64 18.94
C ILE A 39 2.73 17.87 18.99
N GLY A 40 3.48 16.80 19.22
CA GLY A 40 4.94 16.81 19.15
C GLY A 40 5.44 16.61 17.73
N ALA A 41 6.49 17.32 17.34
CA ALA A 41 7.19 17.13 16.07
C ALA A 41 8.70 17.32 16.24
N MET A 42 9.50 16.75 15.33
CA MET A 42 10.95 16.99 15.32
C MET A 42 11.28 18.30 14.60
N THR A 43 12.07 19.16 15.23
CA THR A 43 12.43 20.50 14.75
C THR A 43 13.08 20.46 13.36
N GLY A 44 12.57 21.28 12.44
CA GLY A 44 13.09 21.44 11.08
C GLY A 44 12.61 20.37 10.08
N THR A 45 11.74 19.45 10.49
CA THR A 45 11.16 18.42 9.61
C THR A 45 9.95 18.93 8.83
N THR A 46 9.56 18.20 7.79
CA THR A 46 8.29 18.43 7.10
C THR A 46 7.09 18.03 7.96
N GLY A 47 7.22 17.03 8.83
CA GLY A 47 6.20 16.71 9.83
C GLY A 47 5.84 17.91 10.71
N GLU A 48 6.82 18.66 11.20
CA GLU A 48 6.57 19.91 11.93
C GLU A 48 5.79 20.95 11.09
N GLN A 49 6.18 21.14 9.83
CA GLN A 49 5.50 22.06 8.91
C GLN A 49 4.06 21.62 8.61
N LEU A 50 3.83 20.32 8.46
CA LEU A 50 2.52 19.73 8.22
C LEU A 50 1.60 19.93 9.42
N VAL A 51 2.11 19.83 10.65
CA VAL A 51 1.30 20.11 11.84
C VAL A 51 0.83 21.57 11.84
N PHE A 52 1.74 22.53 11.60
CA PHE A 52 1.36 23.94 11.50
C PHE A 52 0.35 24.22 10.37
N LYS A 53 0.44 23.48 9.26
CA LYS A 53 -0.44 23.65 8.10
C LYS A 53 -1.81 23.00 8.27
N ARG A 54 -1.85 21.78 8.82
CA ARG A 54 -3.06 20.93 8.88
C ARG A 54 -3.84 21.08 10.18
N PHE A 55 -3.16 21.45 11.27
CA PHE A 55 -3.72 21.62 12.61
C PHE A 55 -3.37 23.01 13.18
N PRO A 56 -3.89 24.11 12.59
CA PRO A 56 -3.49 25.47 12.95
C PRO A 56 -3.82 25.84 14.42
N ASP A 57 -4.82 25.19 15.01
CA ASP A 57 -5.24 25.41 16.40
C ASP A 57 -4.55 24.46 17.41
N ALA A 58 -3.70 23.55 16.93
CA ALA A 58 -2.98 22.61 17.77
C ALA A 58 -1.83 23.29 18.53
N LYS A 59 -1.58 22.81 19.75
CA LYS A 59 -0.42 23.23 20.55
C LYS A 59 0.80 22.44 20.10
N VAL A 60 1.55 22.99 19.15
CA VAL A 60 2.75 22.34 18.61
C VAL A 60 3.92 22.46 19.58
N LYS A 61 4.59 21.34 19.86
CA LYS A 61 5.84 21.30 20.63
C LYS A 61 6.94 20.66 19.80
N SER A 62 7.97 21.43 19.50
CA SER A 62 9.12 20.97 18.72
C SER A 62 10.18 20.34 19.61
N PHE A 63 10.78 19.24 19.14
CA PHE A 63 11.82 18.49 19.83
C PHE A 63 13.04 18.32 18.92
N ASP A 64 14.23 18.38 19.49
CA ASP A 64 15.46 18.12 18.73
C ASP A 64 15.65 16.62 18.46
N ASP A 65 15.09 15.77 19.32
CA ASP A 65 15.07 14.31 19.20
C ASP A 65 13.62 13.82 19.19
N ILE A 66 13.28 12.94 18.23
CA ILE A 66 11.93 12.39 18.16
C ILE A 66 11.60 11.52 19.37
N MET A 67 12.58 10.85 19.97
CA MET A 67 12.38 9.97 21.13
C MET A 67 12.01 10.77 22.40
N ASP A 68 12.41 12.04 22.49
CA ASP A 68 11.93 12.95 23.52
C ASP A 68 10.44 13.28 23.32
N ALA A 69 10.01 13.46 22.06
CA ALA A 69 8.59 13.64 21.74
C ALA A 69 7.77 12.39 22.08
N ILE A 70 8.28 11.20 21.76
CA ILE A 70 7.65 9.92 22.16
C ILE A 70 7.57 9.78 23.69
N THR A 71 8.63 10.15 24.41
CA THR A 71 8.64 10.13 25.88
C THR A 71 7.60 11.10 26.47
N ALA A 72 7.45 12.28 25.87
CA ALA A 72 6.43 13.26 26.24
C ALA A 72 5.00 12.73 25.99
N LEU A 73 4.76 12.06 24.85
CA LEU A 73 3.49 11.38 24.55
C LEU A 73 3.18 10.30 25.60
N LYS A 74 4.15 9.42 25.89
CA LYS A 74 4.03 8.36 26.92
C LYS A 74 3.79 8.94 28.32
N SER A 75 4.28 10.13 28.60
CA SER A 75 4.06 10.82 29.88
C SER A 75 2.76 11.64 29.94
N ASN A 76 1.90 11.57 28.91
CA ASN A 76 0.68 12.40 28.76
C ASN A 76 0.97 13.92 28.70
N GLN A 77 2.18 14.32 28.32
CA GLN A 77 2.51 15.73 28.07
C GLN A 77 2.16 16.17 26.64
N LEU A 78 1.92 15.20 25.75
CA LEU A 78 1.41 15.37 24.40
C LEU A 78 0.22 14.45 24.19
N ASP A 79 -0.68 14.86 23.32
CA ASP A 79 -1.80 14.05 22.83
C ASP A 79 -1.38 13.19 21.63
N ALA A 80 -0.46 13.73 20.81
CA ALA A 80 -0.01 13.09 19.59
C ALA A 80 1.45 13.44 19.24
N VAL A 81 2.08 12.63 18.39
CA VAL A 81 3.39 12.91 17.78
C VAL A 81 3.33 12.64 16.29
N ILE A 82 3.77 13.57 15.45
CA ILE A 82 3.95 13.35 14.02
C ILE A 82 5.36 12.84 13.73
N THR A 83 5.48 11.80 12.90
CA THR A 83 6.78 11.34 12.37
C THR A 83 6.58 10.52 11.09
N GLY A 84 7.68 10.18 10.42
CA GLY A 84 7.65 9.33 9.24
C GLY A 84 7.18 7.91 9.57
N PHE A 85 6.39 7.31 8.69
CA PHE A 85 5.74 6.01 8.90
C PHE A 85 6.70 4.91 9.39
N PRO A 86 7.90 4.71 8.81
CA PRO A 86 8.79 3.66 9.31
C PRO A 86 9.33 3.90 10.73
N ALA A 87 9.57 5.16 11.11
CA ALA A 87 9.94 5.49 12.48
C ALA A 87 8.75 5.32 13.44
N ALA A 88 7.54 5.72 13.01
CA ALA A 88 6.31 5.53 13.78
C ALA A 88 6.00 4.04 14.03
N MET A 89 6.15 3.23 12.99
CA MET A 89 6.07 1.77 13.06
C MET A 89 7.05 1.24 14.09
N ASN A 90 8.32 1.62 14.03
CA ASN A 90 9.33 1.17 14.99
C ASN A 90 9.01 1.59 16.43
N VAL A 91 8.49 2.79 16.63
CA VAL A 91 8.01 3.23 17.95
C VAL A 91 6.84 2.38 18.44
N CYS A 92 5.81 2.13 17.62
CA CYS A 92 4.67 1.30 18.01
C CYS A 92 5.07 -0.13 18.35
N LYS A 93 6.06 -0.71 17.66
CA LYS A 93 6.59 -2.05 17.98
C LYS A 93 7.12 -2.14 19.40
N HIS A 94 7.79 -1.10 19.88
CA HIS A 94 8.41 -1.07 21.20
C HIS A 94 7.52 -0.46 22.28
N ASN A 95 6.33 0.03 21.92
CA ASN A 95 5.42 0.74 22.82
C ASN A 95 3.98 0.33 22.53
N SER A 96 3.53 -0.76 23.18
CA SER A 96 2.21 -1.37 22.95
C SER A 96 1.02 -0.47 23.33
N ASP A 97 1.26 0.56 24.14
CA ASP A 97 0.30 1.58 24.54
C ASP A 97 0.11 2.70 23.50
N LEU A 98 0.93 2.72 22.44
CA LEU A 98 0.85 3.66 21.33
C LEU A 98 0.25 3.00 20.08
N GLN A 99 -0.41 3.81 19.25
CA GLN A 99 -0.95 3.41 17.95
C GLN A 99 -0.74 4.52 16.92
N MET A 100 -0.76 4.16 15.64
CA MET A 100 -0.82 5.13 14.55
C MET A 100 -2.26 5.35 14.11
N LEU A 101 -2.59 6.56 13.66
CA LEU A 101 -3.83 6.80 12.93
C LEU A 101 -3.75 6.19 11.52
N SER A 102 -4.88 5.68 11.02
CA SER A 102 -4.93 4.93 9.75
C SER A 102 -4.76 5.80 8.50
N GLU A 103 -5.11 7.08 8.60
CA GLU A 103 -4.95 8.06 7.53
C GLU A 103 -3.57 8.73 7.63
N PRO A 104 -2.74 8.71 6.58
CA PRO A 104 -1.50 9.47 6.54
C PRO A 104 -1.80 10.97 6.40
N VAL A 105 -0.95 11.80 7.02
CA VAL A 105 -1.05 13.26 6.94
C VAL A 105 -0.59 13.78 5.58
N ASP A 106 0.46 13.18 5.01
CA ASP A 106 0.96 13.46 3.66
C ASP A 106 1.90 12.34 3.17
N TYR A 107 2.18 12.32 1.87
CA TYR A 107 3.17 11.45 1.24
C TYR A 107 4.40 12.26 0.81
N GLU A 108 5.60 11.69 0.98
CA GLU A 108 6.86 12.41 0.85
C GLU A 108 7.93 11.59 0.13
N ASN A 109 8.72 12.28 -0.68
CA ASN A 109 9.89 11.72 -1.34
C ASN A 109 11.17 12.18 -0.63
N THR A 110 11.96 11.22 -0.14
CA THR A 110 13.23 11.50 0.54
C THR A 110 14.41 11.39 -0.43
N CYS A 111 15.28 12.39 -0.38
CA CYS A 111 16.38 12.59 -1.31
C CYS A 111 17.69 12.86 -0.55
N ILE A 112 18.82 12.71 -1.22
CA ILE A 112 20.11 13.17 -0.72
C ILE A 112 20.23 14.64 -1.08
N ALA A 113 20.56 15.48 -0.10
CA ALA A 113 20.78 16.90 -0.36
C ALA A 113 22.27 17.17 -0.52
N ILE A 114 22.61 17.98 -1.51
CA ILE A 114 23.98 18.43 -1.79
C ILE A 114 24.03 19.95 -1.95
N ARG A 115 25.23 20.50 -1.87
CA ARG A 115 25.44 21.93 -2.10
C ARG A 115 25.07 22.28 -3.54
N LYS A 116 24.43 23.43 -3.72
CA LYS A 116 24.07 23.93 -5.06
C LYS A 116 25.26 24.05 -6.00
N GLY A 117 25.02 23.72 -7.26
CA GLY A 117 25.98 23.88 -8.36
C GLY A 117 27.11 22.84 -8.36
N ASN A 118 26.95 21.74 -7.63
CA ASN A 118 27.85 20.59 -7.71
C ASN A 118 27.25 19.51 -8.64
N ASP A 119 27.07 19.86 -9.90
CA ASP A 119 26.35 19.06 -10.89
C ASP A 119 27.02 17.70 -11.16
N GLU A 120 28.35 17.65 -11.07
CA GLU A 120 29.11 16.41 -11.22
C GLU A 120 28.81 15.42 -10.09
N LEU A 121 28.83 15.89 -8.83
CA LEU A 121 28.48 15.05 -7.69
C LEU A 121 26.99 14.68 -7.72
N LEU A 122 26.11 15.59 -8.15
CA LEU A 122 24.69 15.30 -8.30
C LEU A 122 24.44 14.18 -9.30
N ALA A 123 25.04 14.28 -10.48
CA ALA A 123 24.94 13.29 -11.53
C ALA A 123 25.51 11.94 -11.08
N ALA A 124 26.66 11.94 -10.40
CA ALA A 124 27.26 10.73 -9.84
C ALA A 124 26.34 10.07 -8.79
N LEU A 125 25.72 10.86 -7.90
CA LEU A 125 24.79 10.34 -6.91
C LEU A 125 23.50 9.82 -7.54
N ASN A 126 22.94 10.51 -8.54
CA ASN A 126 21.77 10.03 -9.27
C ASN A 126 22.08 8.74 -10.03
N ALA A 127 23.27 8.62 -10.63
CA ALA A 127 23.71 7.38 -11.26
C ALA A 127 23.83 6.24 -10.24
N VAL A 128 24.38 6.50 -9.05
CA VAL A 128 24.42 5.52 -7.96
C VAL A 128 23.01 5.17 -7.48
N ILE A 129 22.13 6.14 -7.26
CA ILE A 129 20.74 5.88 -6.82
C ILE A 129 20.00 5.10 -7.89
N THR A 130 20.15 5.43 -9.16
CA THR A 130 19.59 4.71 -10.31
C THR A 130 20.10 3.28 -10.32
N GLU A 131 21.42 3.07 -10.22
CA GLU A 131 22.00 1.73 -10.14
C GLU A 131 21.47 0.95 -8.92
N LEU A 132 21.41 1.54 -7.73
CA LEU A 132 20.89 0.88 -6.54
C LEU A 132 19.38 0.64 -6.61
N LYS A 133 18.67 1.54 -7.30
CA LYS A 133 17.23 1.46 -7.55
C LYS A 133 16.91 0.39 -8.57
N ASN A 134 17.88 0.05 -9.43
CA ASN A 134 17.80 -0.86 -10.57
C ASN A 134 18.63 -2.16 -10.46
N ASP A 135 19.39 -2.39 -9.37
CA ASP A 135 20.10 -3.65 -9.11
C ASP A 135 19.55 -4.52 -7.95
N GLY A 136 18.60 -3.98 -7.22
CA GLY A 136 17.72 -4.57 -6.23
C GLY A 136 17.98 -3.93 -4.89
N THR A 137 19.02 -3.12 -4.79
CA THR A 137 19.65 -2.78 -3.53
C THR A 137 18.78 -1.86 -2.70
N LEU A 138 18.15 -0.83 -3.28
CA LEU A 138 17.23 0.04 -2.51
C LEU A 138 16.01 -0.75 -2.03
N LYS A 139 15.51 -1.70 -2.83
CA LYS A 139 14.40 -2.58 -2.45
C LYS A 139 14.80 -3.55 -1.33
N ASP A 140 16.01 -4.13 -1.41
CA ASP A 140 16.56 -5.00 -0.37
C ASP A 140 16.86 -4.24 0.92
N MET A 141 17.48 -3.05 0.82
CA MET A 141 17.66 -2.15 1.95
C MET A 141 16.33 -1.83 2.62
N ARG A 142 15.30 -1.50 1.83
CA ARG A 142 13.96 -1.24 2.37
C ARG A 142 13.43 -2.46 3.13
N ARG A 143 13.57 -3.67 2.57
CA ARG A 143 13.16 -4.92 3.21
C ARG A 143 13.91 -5.15 4.53
N ARG A 144 15.23 -4.98 4.57
CA ARG A 144 16.08 -5.27 5.76
C ARG A 144 15.92 -4.24 6.87
N TRP A 145 15.85 -2.96 6.52
CA TRP A 145 15.78 -1.88 7.51
C TRP A 145 14.36 -1.61 8.01
N PHE A 146 13.33 -1.80 7.17
CA PHE A 146 11.95 -1.50 7.53
C PHE A 146 11.07 -2.76 7.67
N LYS A 147 11.68 -3.90 8.02
CA LYS A 147 10.99 -5.16 8.33
C LYS A 147 9.97 -4.98 9.45
N LYS A 148 8.99 -5.88 9.57
CA LYS A 148 7.88 -5.78 10.54
C LYS A 148 8.25 -6.41 11.89
N ASP A 149 9.12 -7.40 11.90
CA ASP A 149 9.64 -8.01 13.12
C ASP A 149 10.58 -7.06 13.91
N SER A 150 10.85 -7.43 15.17
CA SER A 150 11.78 -6.74 16.07
C SER A 150 13.12 -7.46 16.21
N GLY A 151 13.43 -8.42 15.34
CA GLY A 151 14.69 -9.12 15.32
C GLY A 151 15.85 -8.22 14.88
N PRO A 152 17.11 -8.67 15.04
CA PRO A 152 18.28 -7.86 14.71
C PRO A 152 18.30 -7.46 13.22
N TYR A 153 18.86 -6.30 12.91
CA TYR A 153 19.01 -5.85 11.53
C TYR A 153 20.02 -6.71 10.78
N GLU A 154 19.66 -7.08 9.54
CA GLU A 154 20.58 -7.69 8.58
C GLU A 154 21.52 -6.62 8.03
N LEU A 155 22.73 -6.54 8.58
CA LEU A 155 23.74 -5.58 8.15
C LEU A 155 24.45 -6.06 6.87
N ALA A 156 24.56 -5.18 5.88
CA ALA A 156 25.36 -5.44 4.70
C ALA A 156 26.86 -5.27 5.00
N ASP A 157 27.66 -6.28 4.65
CA ASP A 157 29.12 -6.17 4.65
C ASP A 157 29.57 -5.34 3.45
N ILE A 158 29.80 -4.05 3.68
CA ILE A 158 30.22 -3.09 2.64
C ILE A 158 31.68 -2.76 2.88
N LYS A 159 32.55 -3.25 2.00
CA LYS A 159 33.96 -2.89 2.00
C LYS A 159 34.13 -1.42 1.60
N LEU A 160 34.56 -0.60 2.54
CA LEU A 160 34.78 0.82 2.32
C LEU A 160 36.15 1.10 1.68
N PRO A 161 36.25 2.13 0.82
CA PRO A 161 37.54 2.58 0.28
C PRO A 161 38.45 3.11 1.40
N GLU A 162 39.73 2.71 1.40
CA GLU A 162 40.74 3.20 2.36
C GLU A 162 41.46 4.47 1.86
N THR A 163 41.39 4.75 0.56
CA THR A 163 42.08 5.86 -0.11
C THR A 163 41.13 6.63 -1.01
N GLY A 164 41.31 7.93 -1.13
CA GLY A 164 40.47 8.81 -1.96
C GLY A 164 40.13 10.12 -1.24
N GLU A 165 39.46 11.04 -1.91
CA GLU A 165 38.97 12.26 -1.26
C GLU A 165 37.84 11.90 -0.28
N LEU A 166 37.97 12.33 0.97
CA LEU A 166 36.99 12.06 2.02
C LEU A 166 35.62 12.64 1.66
N LEU A 167 34.56 11.86 1.87
CA LEU A 167 33.17 12.26 1.67
C LEU A 167 32.50 12.44 3.03
N LYS A 168 32.24 13.70 3.41
CA LYS A 168 31.67 14.05 4.72
C LYS A 168 30.15 13.99 4.67
N ILE A 169 29.55 13.05 5.40
CA ILE A 169 28.11 12.81 5.40
C ILE A 169 27.50 13.42 6.65
N GLY A 170 26.60 14.41 6.49
CA GLY A 170 25.77 14.88 7.58
C GLY A 170 24.55 14.00 7.78
N THR A 171 24.25 13.69 9.03
CA THR A 171 23.02 12.98 9.39
C THR A 171 22.45 13.42 10.74
N SER A 172 21.25 12.90 11.07
CA SER A 172 20.59 13.04 12.37
C SER A 172 20.17 11.64 12.82
N ALA A 173 21.03 11.00 13.61
CA ALA A 173 20.96 9.59 13.98
C ALA A 173 20.04 9.34 15.19
N THR A 174 18.79 9.83 15.10
CA THR A 174 17.78 9.75 16.18
C THR A 174 16.50 9.02 15.76
N ARG A 175 16.44 8.50 14.54
CA ARG A 175 15.23 7.92 13.94
C ARG A 175 15.48 6.51 13.46
N GLU A 176 15.51 5.58 14.39
CA GLU A 176 15.53 4.16 14.05
C GLU A 176 14.22 3.78 13.33
N PRO A 177 14.28 3.08 12.17
CA PRO A 177 15.45 2.42 11.56
C PRO A 177 16.11 3.19 10.39
N PHE A 178 15.70 4.44 10.12
CA PHE A 178 16.28 5.25 9.05
C PHE A 178 17.74 5.60 9.30
N CYS A 179 18.01 6.27 10.42
CA CYS A 179 19.35 6.62 10.83
C CYS A 179 19.40 6.70 12.35
N PHE A 180 20.29 5.93 12.96
CA PHE A 180 20.44 5.84 14.41
C PHE A 180 21.86 5.41 14.78
N VAL A 181 22.21 5.54 16.05
CA VAL A 181 23.50 5.10 16.57
C VAL A 181 23.35 3.68 17.12
N ASP A 182 24.17 2.74 16.65
CA ASP A 182 24.17 1.36 17.14
C ASP A 182 24.87 1.21 18.50
N GLU A 183 24.83 0.00 19.06
CA GLU A 183 25.48 -0.34 20.34
C GLU A 183 27.00 -0.09 20.33
N ASN A 184 27.63 -0.13 19.15
CA ASN A 184 29.04 0.13 18.94
C ASN A 184 29.35 1.63 18.71
N LYS A 185 28.35 2.50 18.88
CA LYS A 185 28.42 3.96 18.68
C LYS A 185 28.66 4.38 17.24
N ASN A 186 28.31 3.54 16.26
CA ASN A 186 28.41 3.89 14.85
C ASN A 186 27.07 4.40 14.31
N VAL A 187 27.14 5.36 13.39
CA VAL A 187 25.96 5.75 12.59
C VAL A 187 25.57 4.57 11.69
N THR A 188 24.34 4.13 11.86
CA THR A 188 23.74 3.00 11.16
C THR A 188 22.32 3.31 10.71
N GLY A 189 21.59 2.32 10.21
CA GLY A 189 20.27 2.49 9.62
C GLY A 189 20.30 2.47 8.10
N HIS A 190 19.10 2.55 7.51
CA HIS A 190 18.92 2.64 6.06
C HIS A 190 19.82 3.70 5.41
N ASP A 191 19.87 4.89 5.99
CA ASP A 191 20.64 6.04 5.50
C ASP A 191 22.13 5.86 5.74
N GLY A 192 22.52 5.25 6.86
CA GLY A 192 23.90 4.90 7.16
C GLY A 192 24.44 3.87 6.15
N GLU A 193 23.63 2.88 5.78
CA GLU A 193 23.99 1.93 4.73
C GLU A 193 24.03 2.59 3.35
N LEU A 194 23.04 3.42 3.00
CA LEU A 194 23.03 4.14 1.72
C LEU A 194 24.32 4.94 1.53
N ALA A 195 24.74 5.68 2.56
CA ALA A 195 25.96 6.46 2.56
C ALA A 195 27.22 5.57 2.40
N ARG A 196 27.27 4.40 3.03
CA ARG A 196 28.35 3.40 2.84
C ARG A 196 28.38 2.82 1.42
N ARG A 197 27.22 2.59 0.81
CA ARG A 197 27.14 2.13 -0.59
C ARG A 197 27.61 3.20 -1.56
N ILE A 198 27.21 4.45 -1.34
CA ILE A 198 27.68 5.61 -2.11
C ILE A 198 29.19 5.76 -1.98
N SER A 199 29.73 5.66 -0.76
CA SER A 199 31.18 5.64 -0.50
C SER A 199 31.91 4.64 -1.39
N ALA A 200 31.46 3.38 -1.34
CA ALA A 200 32.06 2.29 -2.10
C ALA A 200 31.96 2.51 -3.62
N LYS A 201 30.81 3.00 -4.11
CA LYS A 201 30.58 3.26 -5.55
C LYS A 201 31.40 4.42 -6.09
N LEU A 202 31.56 5.48 -5.30
CA LEU A 202 32.37 6.64 -5.67
C LEU A 202 33.86 6.42 -5.43
N GLY A 203 34.26 5.32 -4.79
CA GLY A 203 35.66 5.06 -4.43
C GLY A 203 36.21 6.09 -3.43
N ARG A 204 35.35 6.68 -2.61
CA ARG A 204 35.70 7.73 -1.63
C ARG A 204 35.48 7.23 -0.22
N PRO A 205 36.45 7.31 0.71
CA PRO A 205 36.21 7.03 2.12
C PRO A 205 35.13 7.98 2.67
N ILE A 206 34.37 7.55 3.67
CA ILE A 206 33.34 8.37 4.32
C ILE A 206 33.66 8.71 5.78
N GLU A 207 33.16 9.86 6.21
CA GLU A 207 33.09 10.27 7.62
C GLU A 207 31.67 10.76 7.93
N PHE A 208 31.02 10.20 8.95
CA PHE A 208 29.71 10.68 9.40
C PHE A 208 29.86 11.83 10.40
N SER A 209 29.04 12.86 10.22
CA SER A 209 28.83 13.96 11.15
C SER A 209 27.38 13.94 11.62
N ASP A 210 27.15 13.34 12.79
CA ASP A 210 25.84 13.35 13.45
C ASP A 210 25.57 14.71 14.12
N MET A 211 24.40 15.28 13.87
CA MET A 211 23.97 16.57 14.40
C MET A 211 22.44 16.71 14.39
N LYS A 212 21.93 17.77 15.02
CA LYS A 212 20.49 18.08 14.97
C LYS A 212 20.02 18.22 13.52
N PHE A 213 18.83 17.68 13.20
CA PHE A 213 18.27 17.72 11.85
C PHE A 213 18.21 19.14 11.26
N SER A 214 17.85 20.13 12.07
CA SER A 214 17.80 21.56 11.69
C SER A 214 19.17 22.16 11.32
N ALA A 215 20.27 21.57 11.78
CA ALA A 215 21.63 22.03 11.49
C ALA A 215 22.21 21.47 10.18
N LEU A 216 21.55 20.49 9.55
CA LEU A 216 22.08 19.79 8.37
C LEU A 216 22.28 20.71 7.17
N ILE A 217 21.26 21.48 6.76
CA ILE A 217 21.37 22.40 5.62
C ILE A 217 22.43 23.49 5.86
N PRO A 218 22.48 24.16 7.03
CA PRO A 218 23.57 25.10 7.35
C PRO A 218 24.97 24.46 7.34
N ALA A 219 25.12 23.23 7.86
CA ALA A 219 26.39 22.51 7.83
C ALA A 219 26.82 22.18 6.39
N LEU A 220 25.85 21.81 5.54
CA LEU A 220 26.07 21.58 4.13
C LEU A 220 26.53 22.88 3.47
N GLN A 221 25.82 24.00 3.63
CA GLN A 221 26.17 25.30 3.05
C GLN A 221 27.55 25.82 3.49
N SER A 222 27.93 25.62 4.75
CA SER A 222 29.22 26.05 5.31
C SER A 222 30.42 25.19 4.93
N LYS A 223 30.22 24.14 4.11
CA LYS A 223 31.26 23.17 3.70
C LYS A 223 31.78 22.29 4.84
N LYS A 224 31.03 22.20 5.95
CA LYS A 224 31.35 21.26 7.03
C LYS A 224 31.07 19.81 6.60
N ILE A 225 30.03 19.60 5.80
CA ILE A 225 29.65 18.33 5.19
C ILE A 225 29.47 18.51 3.67
N ASP A 226 29.53 17.40 2.94
CA ASP A 226 29.40 17.34 1.48
C ASP A 226 28.01 16.86 1.04
N LEU A 227 27.41 15.94 1.79
CA LEU A 227 26.10 15.34 1.53
C LEU A 227 25.26 15.30 2.81
N ILE A 228 23.94 15.37 2.67
CA ILE A 228 22.99 15.02 3.74
C ILE A 228 22.28 13.73 3.36
N VAL A 229 22.45 12.69 4.19
CA VAL A 229 21.73 11.41 4.09
C VAL A 229 21.02 11.18 5.42
N ALA A 230 19.78 11.63 5.49
CA ALA A 230 19.01 11.71 6.74
C ALA A 230 17.49 11.70 6.48
N GLY A 231 16.98 10.90 5.54
CA GLY A 231 15.54 10.85 5.22
C GLY A 231 14.95 12.23 4.93
N MET A 232 15.70 13.09 4.23
CA MET A 232 15.32 14.48 4.04
C MET A 232 14.38 14.60 2.85
N THR A 233 13.15 15.03 3.11
CA THR A 233 12.15 15.30 2.07
C THR A 233 12.57 16.49 1.20
N ALA A 234 12.55 16.32 -0.12
CA ALA A 234 12.77 17.43 -1.05
C ALA A 234 11.54 18.36 -1.04
N THR A 235 11.74 19.63 -0.67
CA THR A 235 10.67 20.64 -0.68
C THR A 235 11.10 21.83 -1.51
N LYS A 236 10.11 22.54 -2.10
CA LYS A 236 10.36 23.77 -2.88
C LYS A 236 11.21 24.78 -2.10
N GLU A 237 11.03 24.85 -0.78
CA GLU A 237 11.79 25.76 0.07
C GLU A 237 13.24 25.31 0.25
N ARG A 238 13.48 24.02 0.54
CA ARG A 238 14.84 23.48 0.67
C ARG A 238 15.61 23.57 -0.66
N SER A 239 14.94 23.32 -1.78
CA SER A 239 15.52 23.42 -3.13
C SER A 239 15.97 24.83 -3.51
N LYS A 240 15.63 25.87 -2.74
CA LYS A 240 16.23 27.20 -2.91
C LYS A 240 17.68 27.23 -2.42
N SER A 241 18.03 26.42 -1.43
CA SER A 241 19.29 26.45 -0.69
C SER A 241 20.25 25.30 -1.00
N VAL A 242 19.72 24.15 -1.45
CA VAL A 242 20.46 22.91 -1.75
C VAL A 242 19.91 22.28 -3.03
N ASP A 243 20.68 21.41 -3.66
CA ASP A 243 20.19 20.53 -4.74
C ASP A 243 19.85 19.15 -4.18
N PHE A 244 18.90 18.46 -4.80
CA PHE A 244 18.46 17.13 -4.38
C PHE A 244 18.67 16.12 -5.50
N THR A 245 19.07 14.91 -5.10
CA THR A 245 19.04 13.75 -5.97
C THR A 245 17.60 13.35 -6.32
N GLU A 246 17.47 12.36 -7.21
CA GLU A 246 16.27 11.53 -7.29
C GLU A 246 15.92 10.94 -5.92
N SER A 247 14.62 10.63 -5.74
CA SER A 247 14.12 10.02 -4.52
C SER A 247 14.69 8.61 -4.37
N TYR A 248 15.36 8.35 -3.24
CA TYR A 248 15.81 7.00 -2.90
C TYR A 248 14.80 6.26 -2.03
N PHE A 249 13.83 6.97 -1.44
CA PHE A 249 12.81 6.37 -0.59
C PHE A 249 11.52 7.21 -0.52
N GLU A 250 10.40 6.55 -0.81
CA GLU A 250 9.03 7.06 -0.64
C GLU A 250 8.54 6.78 0.78
N ASN A 251 8.07 7.83 1.45
CA ASN A 251 7.65 7.85 2.85
C ASN A 251 6.24 8.47 2.98
N SER A 252 5.62 8.30 4.15
CA SER A 252 4.43 9.07 4.55
C SER A 252 4.62 9.63 5.96
N GLN A 253 4.00 10.77 6.24
CA GLN A 253 3.94 11.34 7.58
C GLN A 253 2.68 10.82 8.26
N VAL A 254 2.81 10.30 9.48
CA VAL A 254 1.70 9.71 10.24
C VAL A 254 1.69 10.25 11.66
N ILE A 255 0.56 10.08 12.32
CA ILE A 255 0.36 10.50 13.71
C ILE A 255 0.38 9.28 14.63
N LEU A 256 1.21 9.35 15.68
CA LEU A 256 1.18 8.47 16.84
C LEU A 256 0.32 9.07 17.95
N VAL A 257 -0.55 8.25 18.54
CA VAL A 257 -1.39 8.59 19.71
C VAL A 257 -1.34 7.45 20.72
N LYS A 258 -1.84 7.70 21.94
CA LYS A 258 -2.09 6.62 22.90
C LYS A 258 -3.34 5.84 22.55
N LYS A 259 -3.33 4.54 22.86
CA LYS A 259 -4.53 3.71 22.80
C LYS A 259 -5.54 4.13 23.89
N PRO A 260 -6.85 4.14 23.61
CA PRO A 260 -7.86 4.41 24.62
C PRO A 260 -7.83 3.35 25.73
N THR A 261 -7.76 3.78 26.99
CA THR A 261 -7.83 2.86 28.14
C THR A 261 -9.28 2.66 28.54
N GLY A 262 -9.87 1.47 28.32
CA GLY A 262 -11.23 1.17 28.80
C GLY A 262 -12.06 0.08 28.12
N THR A 263 -11.52 -0.86 27.34
CA THR A 263 -12.32 -2.03 26.90
C THR A 263 -12.31 -3.12 27.96
N GLU A 264 -13.02 -2.87 29.08
CA GLU A 264 -13.51 -3.94 29.95
C GLU A 264 -14.64 -4.69 29.24
N SER A 265 -14.60 -6.03 29.30
CA SER A 265 -15.62 -6.93 28.75
C SER A 265 -17.03 -6.53 29.17
N ALA A 266 -17.82 -6.03 28.23
CA ALA A 266 -19.26 -5.89 28.42
C ALA A 266 -19.92 -7.26 28.27
N LYS A 267 -20.50 -7.72 29.39
CA LYS A 267 -21.28 -8.96 29.52
C LYS A 267 -22.44 -9.00 28.53
N GLU A 268 -22.58 -10.15 27.90
CA GLU A 268 -23.74 -10.60 27.14
C GLU A 268 -25.03 -10.51 27.96
N SER A 269 -26.15 -10.26 27.26
CA SER A 269 -27.49 -10.56 27.73
C SER A 269 -28.29 -11.18 26.57
N PRO A 270 -29.22 -12.11 26.85
CA PRO A 270 -29.46 -13.27 26.00
C PRO A 270 -30.52 -13.07 24.91
N ALA A 271 -30.41 -13.97 23.94
CA ALA A 271 -31.28 -14.37 22.85
C ALA A 271 -32.77 -13.99 22.92
N ASN A 272 -33.29 -13.58 21.77
CA ASN A 272 -34.59 -14.05 21.29
C ASN A 272 -34.37 -14.74 19.93
N GLU A 273 -34.59 -16.05 19.93
CA GLU A 273 -34.62 -16.92 18.77
C GLU A 273 -35.92 -16.72 17.98
N GLU A 274 -35.81 -16.53 16.67
CA GLU A 274 -36.81 -17.04 15.73
C GLU A 274 -36.10 -17.91 14.68
N GLN A 275 -36.47 -19.19 14.68
CA GLN A 275 -36.16 -20.24 13.68
C GLN A 275 -36.91 -19.95 12.37
N SER A 276 -36.54 -20.35 11.15
CA SER A 276 -35.46 -21.13 10.50
C SER A 276 -35.41 -20.67 9.02
N VAL A 277 -34.40 -20.96 8.19
CA VAL A 277 -34.27 -22.16 7.32
C VAL A 277 -32.80 -22.23 6.83
N ASN A 278 -32.20 -23.44 6.82
CA ASN A 278 -30.91 -23.85 6.21
C ASN A 278 -30.31 -22.91 5.13
N GLY A 279 -29.02 -22.53 5.14
CA GLY A 279 -27.89 -23.01 5.92
C GLY A 279 -26.69 -22.06 5.84
N ASN A 280 -25.82 -22.15 6.85
CA ASN A 280 -24.56 -21.43 7.08
C ASN A 280 -24.38 -20.12 6.29
N LYS A 281 -24.52 -19.00 7.01
CA LYS A 281 -24.09 -17.70 6.53
C LYS A 281 -22.63 -17.77 6.03
N MET A 282 -22.32 -17.06 4.95
CA MET A 282 -20.98 -17.02 4.36
C MET A 282 -20.09 -16.07 5.17
N LYS A 283 -18.88 -16.53 5.52
CA LYS A 283 -17.91 -15.77 6.31
C LYS A 283 -16.65 -15.43 5.52
N THR A 284 -16.24 -16.32 4.62
CA THR A 284 -15.01 -16.24 3.83
C THR A 284 -15.33 -16.38 2.35
N LEU A 285 -14.39 -16.03 1.46
CA LEU A 285 -14.62 -16.11 0.01
C LEU A 285 -15.05 -17.49 -0.45
N ASP A 286 -14.49 -18.52 0.14
CA ASP A 286 -14.63 -19.88 -0.37
C ASP A 286 -15.89 -20.58 0.16
N ASP A 287 -16.63 -19.95 1.07
CA ASP A 287 -18.01 -20.34 1.36
C ASP A 287 -18.92 -20.24 0.12
N ILE A 288 -18.40 -19.72 -1.00
CA ILE A 288 -19.05 -19.69 -2.32
C ILE A 288 -18.88 -20.99 -3.13
N ALA A 289 -18.06 -21.95 -2.65
CA ALA A 289 -17.58 -23.08 -3.45
C ALA A 289 -18.67 -24.00 -4.01
N ASP A 290 -19.84 -24.05 -3.38
CA ASP A 290 -21.03 -24.80 -3.80
C ASP A 290 -22.26 -23.91 -4.01
N LYS A 291 -22.03 -22.59 -4.09
CA LYS A 291 -23.07 -21.57 -4.21
C LYS A 291 -23.35 -21.20 -5.66
N VAL A 292 -24.44 -20.47 -5.86
CA VAL A 292 -24.75 -19.84 -7.14
C VAL A 292 -24.06 -18.48 -7.21
N VAL A 293 -23.01 -18.38 -8.02
CA VAL A 293 -22.16 -17.19 -8.12
C VAL A 293 -22.54 -16.37 -9.35
N GLY A 294 -22.90 -15.11 -9.13
CA GLY A 294 -23.14 -14.13 -10.19
C GLY A 294 -21.84 -13.50 -10.70
N VAL A 295 -21.66 -13.47 -12.02
CA VAL A 295 -20.52 -12.83 -12.69
C VAL A 295 -20.98 -12.12 -13.95
N TYR A 296 -20.20 -11.16 -14.43
CA TYR A 296 -20.39 -10.65 -15.78
C TYR A 296 -19.88 -11.65 -16.84
N GLU A 297 -20.61 -11.80 -17.93
CA GLU A 297 -20.21 -12.69 -19.02
C GLU A 297 -18.90 -12.24 -19.68
N GLY A 298 -17.96 -13.17 -19.84
CA GLY A 298 -16.68 -12.90 -20.51
C GLY A 298 -15.65 -12.14 -19.68
N THR A 299 -15.95 -11.79 -18.42
CA THR A 299 -14.95 -11.23 -17.51
C THR A 299 -14.03 -12.30 -16.95
N ILE A 300 -12.97 -11.86 -16.28
CA ILE A 300 -12.06 -12.77 -15.59
C ILE A 300 -12.75 -13.46 -14.40
N HIS A 301 -13.87 -12.94 -13.89
CA HIS A 301 -14.60 -13.54 -12.78
C HIS A 301 -15.25 -14.86 -13.18
N ASP A 302 -15.76 -14.96 -14.41
CA ASP A 302 -16.29 -16.19 -14.98
C ASP A 302 -15.22 -17.28 -15.02
N ALA A 303 -14.07 -16.98 -15.65
CA ALA A 303 -12.94 -17.89 -15.70
C ALA A 303 -12.41 -18.23 -14.31
N PHE A 304 -12.36 -17.26 -13.40
CA PHE A 304 -11.94 -17.46 -12.02
C PHE A 304 -12.85 -18.43 -11.27
N VAL A 305 -14.18 -18.25 -11.32
CA VAL A 305 -15.12 -19.13 -10.62
C VAL A 305 -15.13 -20.52 -11.27
N ALA A 306 -15.12 -20.59 -12.60
CA ALA A 306 -15.11 -21.86 -13.33
C ALA A 306 -13.87 -22.70 -12.99
N ASN A 307 -12.72 -22.05 -12.83
CA ASN A 307 -11.46 -22.72 -12.52
C ASN A 307 -11.31 -23.02 -11.02
N LYS A 308 -11.67 -22.07 -10.16
CA LYS A 308 -11.40 -22.14 -8.71
C LYS A 308 -12.50 -22.85 -7.91
N TYR A 309 -13.76 -22.72 -8.33
CA TYR A 309 -14.92 -23.31 -7.66
C TYR A 309 -15.75 -24.13 -8.65
N PRO A 310 -15.25 -25.28 -9.14
CA PRO A 310 -15.93 -26.08 -10.17
C PRO A 310 -17.27 -26.66 -9.73
N LYS A 311 -17.57 -26.65 -8.42
CA LYS A 311 -18.88 -27.04 -7.86
C LYS A 311 -19.86 -25.87 -7.74
N ALA A 312 -19.39 -24.63 -7.89
CA ALA A 312 -20.23 -23.45 -7.89
C ALA A 312 -21.02 -23.39 -9.18
N VAL A 313 -22.27 -22.95 -9.09
CA VAL A 313 -23.11 -22.73 -10.26
C VAL A 313 -22.92 -21.30 -10.74
N ILE A 314 -22.28 -21.11 -11.88
CA ILE A 314 -22.04 -19.78 -12.43
C ILE A 314 -23.30 -19.27 -13.13
N LYS A 315 -23.80 -18.12 -12.68
CA LYS A 315 -24.79 -17.34 -13.41
C LYS A 315 -24.12 -16.12 -14.03
N ARG A 316 -24.22 -16.04 -15.35
CA ARG A 316 -23.65 -14.97 -16.16
C ARG A 316 -24.71 -13.89 -16.37
N TYR A 317 -24.30 -12.64 -16.18
CA TYR A 317 -25.14 -11.47 -16.35
C TYR A 317 -24.45 -10.49 -17.29
N ASN A 318 -25.24 -9.67 -17.97
CA ASN A 318 -24.75 -8.57 -18.81
C ASN A 318 -25.15 -7.20 -18.25
N SER A 319 -25.89 -7.17 -17.12
CA SER A 319 -26.29 -5.94 -16.44
C SER A 319 -26.17 -6.09 -14.93
N SER A 320 -25.78 -5.01 -14.26
CA SER A 320 -25.70 -4.92 -12.80
C SER A 320 -27.07 -5.05 -12.17
N ALA A 321 -28.11 -4.53 -12.82
CA ALA A 321 -29.49 -4.60 -12.34
C ALA A 321 -29.97 -6.05 -12.23
N ASP A 322 -29.70 -6.89 -13.23
CA ASP A 322 -30.05 -8.31 -13.20
C ASP A 322 -29.23 -9.07 -12.15
N MET A 323 -27.94 -8.73 -12.01
CA MET A 323 -27.07 -9.32 -11.00
C MET A 323 -27.55 -8.98 -9.58
N VAL A 324 -27.86 -7.72 -9.30
CA VAL A 324 -28.44 -7.27 -8.01
C VAL A 324 -29.79 -7.92 -7.75
N LEU A 325 -30.68 -7.93 -8.75
CA LEU A 325 -31.98 -8.59 -8.63
C LEU A 325 -31.82 -10.08 -8.31
N SER A 326 -30.81 -10.74 -8.91
CA SER A 326 -30.52 -12.14 -8.61
C SER A 326 -30.09 -12.37 -7.17
N LEU A 327 -29.29 -11.47 -6.58
CA LEU A 327 -28.91 -11.52 -5.17
C LEU A 327 -30.13 -11.33 -4.26
N LYS A 328 -30.93 -10.29 -4.54
CA LYS A 328 -32.12 -9.96 -3.73
C LYS A 328 -33.20 -11.04 -3.79
N THR A 329 -33.33 -11.70 -4.94
CA THR A 329 -34.27 -12.83 -5.13
C THR A 329 -33.66 -14.18 -4.76
N GLN A 330 -32.42 -14.20 -4.22
CA GLN A 330 -31.67 -15.40 -3.86
C GLN A 330 -31.54 -16.40 -5.02
N LYS A 331 -31.60 -15.91 -6.27
CA LYS A 331 -31.25 -16.66 -7.47
C LYS A 331 -29.73 -16.79 -7.62
N SER A 332 -28.98 -15.86 -7.05
CA SER A 332 -27.55 -15.95 -6.80
C SER A 332 -27.33 -15.73 -5.30
N ASP A 333 -26.41 -16.48 -4.71
CA ASP A 333 -26.06 -16.36 -3.29
C ASP A 333 -25.04 -15.25 -3.06
N VAL A 334 -24.14 -15.08 -4.03
CA VAL A 334 -23.03 -14.12 -4.04
C VAL A 334 -22.77 -13.63 -5.47
N ALA A 335 -22.17 -12.46 -5.64
CA ALA A 335 -21.70 -11.96 -6.93
C ALA A 335 -20.28 -11.38 -6.84
N LEU A 336 -19.51 -11.50 -7.92
CA LEU A 336 -18.16 -10.94 -8.02
C LEU A 336 -18.17 -9.69 -8.92
N LEU A 337 -17.63 -8.59 -8.41
CA LEU A 337 -17.51 -7.31 -9.12
C LEU A 337 -16.18 -6.62 -8.80
N ASP A 338 -15.78 -5.66 -9.61
CA ASP A 338 -14.75 -4.69 -9.22
C ASP A 338 -15.12 -4.00 -7.89
N PHE A 339 -14.13 -3.76 -7.01
CA PHE A 339 -14.34 -3.23 -5.66
C PHE A 339 -14.85 -1.80 -5.68
N ILE A 340 -14.39 -0.98 -6.63
CA ILE A 340 -14.86 0.40 -6.75
C ILE A 340 -16.32 0.38 -7.23
N SER A 341 -16.63 -0.39 -8.28
CA SER A 341 -18.01 -0.61 -8.72
C SER A 341 -18.91 -1.21 -7.64
N ALA A 342 -18.41 -2.15 -6.83
CA ALA A 342 -19.15 -2.73 -5.72
C ALA A 342 -19.51 -1.67 -4.67
N ASN A 343 -18.56 -0.81 -4.28
CA ASN A 343 -18.83 0.27 -3.33
C ASN A 343 -19.84 1.29 -3.85
N VAL A 344 -19.83 1.59 -5.15
CA VAL A 344 -20.86 2.43 -5.78
C VAL A 344 -22.22 1.74 -5.71
N LEU A 345 -22.30 0.49 -6.13
CA LEU A 345 -23.53 -0.31 -6.14
C LEU A 345 -24.15 -0.47 -4.75
N LEU A 346 -23.34 -0.63 -3.71
CA LEU A 346 -23.79 -0.78 -2.32
C LEU A 346 -24.47 0.47 -1.75
N LYS A 347 -24.13 1.68 -2.22
CA LYS A 347 -24.79 2.93 -1.80
C LYS A 347 -26.30 2.90 -2.07
N SER A 348 -26.67 2.31 -3.21
CA SER A 348 -28.05 2.18 -3.68
C SER A 348 -28.70 0.86 -3.27
N ASN A 349 -27.97 -0.04 -2.60
CA ASN A 349 -28.42 -1.36 -2.19
C ASN A 349 -27.96 -1.71 -0.75
N PRO A 350 -28.49 -1.03 0.29
CA PRO A 350 -28.01 -1.15 1.67
C PRO A 350 -28.26 -2.52 2.30
N ASP A 351 -29.10 -3.36 1.69
CA ASP A 351 -29.36 -4.76 2.03
C ASP A 351 -28.24 -5.72 1.62
N LEU A 352 -27.37 -5.28 0.69
CA LEU A 352 -26.17 -6.00 0.28
C LEU A 352 -24.96 -5.58 1.14
N GLY A 353 -23.97 -6.46 1.23
CA GLY A 353 -22.71 -6.23 1.93
C GLY A 353 -21.54 -6.89 1.21
N ILE A 354 -20.33 -6.48 1.59
CA ILE A 354 -19.09 -7.10 1.12
C ILE A 354 -18.80 -8.31 2.00
N LEU A 355 -18.77 -9.49 1.39
CA LEU A 355 -18.26 -10.71 2.03
C LEU A 355 -16.74 -10.59 2.19
N THR A 356 -16.06 -10.11 1.14
CA THR A 356 -14.62 -9.87 1.09
C THR A 356 -14.30 -8.96 -0.11
N ASN A 357 -13.45 -7.93 0.02
CA ASN A 357 -13.08 -6.98 -1.06
C ASN A 357 -11.93 -7.48 -1.96
N GLU A 358 -11.80 -8.79 -2.00
CA GLU A 358 -10.50 -9.33 -1.76
C GLU A 358 -10.25 -10.61 -2.61
N VAL A 359 -10.98 -10.70 -3.71
CA VAL A 359 -11.09 -11.90 -4.55
C VAL A 359 -9.99 -12.03 -5.61
N LEU A 360 -9.71 -10.93 -6.31
CA LEU A 360 -8.80 -10.81 -7.46
C LEU A 360 -8.22 -9.39 -7.48
N SER A 361 -7.07 -9.22 -8.11
CA SER A 361 -6.52 -7.91 -8.50
C SER A 361 -5.57 -8.10 -9.64
N MET A 362 -5.75 -7.23 -10.62
CA MET A 362 -4.99 -7.26 -11.85
C MET A 362 -4.81 -5.82 -12.35
N PRO A 363 -3.77 -5.57 -13.15
CA PRO A 363 -3.65 -4.31 -13.86
C PRO A 363 -4.73 -4.19 -14.95
N LEU A 364 -5.28 -3.00 -15.07
CA LEU A 364 -6.19 -2.61 -16.14
C LEU A 364 -5.43 -1.94 -17.28
N GLY A 365 -5.85 -2.26 -18.51
CA GLY A 365 -5.23 -1.73 -19.71
C GLY A 365 -6.23 -1.44 -20.81
N ILE A 366 -5.89 -0.47 -21.65
CA ILE A 366 -6.62 -0.19 -22.88
C ILE A 366 -6.13 -1.16 -23.95
N GLY A 367 -7.06 -1.78 -24.67
CA GLY A 367 -6.73 -2.74 -25.72
C GLY A 367 -6.66 -2.07 -27.10
N PHE A 368 -5.66 -2.44 -27.88
CA PHE A 368 -5.36 -1.94 -29.21
C PHE A 368 -5.24 -3.09 -30.20
N ASN A 369 -5.49 -2.78 -31.47
CA ASN A 369 -5.30 -3.74 -32.54
C ASN A 369 -3.80 -4.03 -32.70
N LYS A 370 -3.42 -5.31 -32.73
CA LYS A 370 -2.02 -5.74 -32.89
C LYS A 370 -1.37 -5.24 -34.19
N ASN A 371 -2.16 -4.94 -35.21
CA ASN A 371 -1.69 -4.42 -36.48
C ASN A 371 -1.43 -2.90 -36.45
N ASN A 372 -1.69 -2.22 -35.34
CA ASN A 372 -1.45 -0.79 -35.17
C ASN A 372 -0.66 -0.48 -33.87
N PRO A 373 0.62 -0.88 -33.79
CA PRO A 373 1.44 -0.60 -32.61
C PRO A 373 1.70 0.89 -32.38
N GLU A 374 1.67 1.72 -33.43
CA GLU A 374 1.89 3.17 -33.30
C GLU A 374 0.82 3.85 -32.44
N LEU A 375 -0.44 3.47 -32.61
CA LEU A 375 -1.56 4.01 -31.84
C LEU A 375 -1.42 3.70 -30.34
N ARG A 376 -0.95 2.50 -30.01
CA ARG A 376 -0.66 2.08 -28.64
C ARG A 376 0.47 2.90 -28.02
N GLU A 377 1.55 3.16 -28.77
CA GLU A 377 2.66 3.98 -28.29
C GLU A 377 2.26 5.45 -28.08
N LYS A 378 1.39 6.00 -28.94
CA LYS A 378 0.79 7.34 -28.72
C LYS A 378 0.03 7.39 -27.42
N PHE A 379 -0.81 6.38 -27.17
CA PHE A 379 -1.55 6.28 -25.92
C PHE A 379 -0.63 6.17 -24.70
N ASN A 380 0.42 5.35 -24.75
CA ASN A 380 1.37 5.22 -23.63
C ASN A 380 2.09 6.54 -23.32
N ARG A 381 2.50 7.31 -24.34
CA ARG A 381 3.09 8.64 -24.13
C ARG A 381 2.10 9.62 -23.51
N PHE A 382 0.85 9.61 -23.97
CA PHE A 382 -0.22 10.41 -23.38
C PHE A 382 -0.47 10.01 -21.92
N LEU A 383 -0.54 8.71 -21.61
CA LEU A 383 -0.73 8.20 -20.26
C LEU A 383 0.41 8.63 -19.33
N ALA A 384 1.67 8.55 -19.77
CA ALA A 384 2.82 9.00 -18.98
C ALA A 384 2.78 10.52 -18.75
N ALA A 385 2.47 11.31 -19.78
CA ALA A 385 2.39 12.76 -19.67
C ALA A 385 1.24 13.21 -18.75
N SER A 386 0.07 12.56 -18.86
CA SER A 386 -1.09 12.84 -18.00
C SER A 386 -0.85 12.49 -16.52
N LYS A 387 -0.08 11.43 -16.24
CA LYS A 387 0.39 11.11 -14.88
C LYS A 387 1.36 12.18 -14.37
N ALA A 388 2.31 12.62 -15.20
CA ALA A 388 3.31 13.61 -14.80
C ALA A 388 2.74 15.02 -14.54
N ASN A 389 1.67 15.41 -15.23
CA ASN A 389 1.08 16.74 -15.14
C ASN A 389 -0.19 16.82 -14.25
N GLY A 390 -0.58 15.70 -13.61
CA GLY A 390 -1.72 15.63 -12.69
C GLY A 390 -3.09 15.45 -13.35
N VAL A 391 -3.19 15.48 -14.69
CA VAL A 391 -4.47 15.27 -15.40
C VAL A 391 -5.04 13.87 -15.15
N TYR A 392 -4.18 12.86 -15.04
CA TYR A 392 -4.58 11.51 -14.66
C TYR A 392 -5.17 11.47 -13.24
N ASP A 393 -4.51 12.14 -12.29
CA ASP A 393 -4.93 12.14 -10.88
C ASP A 393 -6.28 12.83 -10.71
N GLU A 394 -6.56 13.91 -11.47
CA GLU A 394 -7.88 14.56 -11.47
C GLU A 394 -8.99 13.65 -11.97
N MET A 395 -8.75 12.85 -13.02
CA MET A 395 -9.72 11.87 -13.51
C MET A 395 -9.93 10.76 -12.49
N TYR A 396 -8.84 10.25 -11.92
CA TYR A 396 -8.88 9.16 -10.95
C TYR A 396 -9.59 9.59 -9.67
N GLN A 397 -9.29 10.77 -9.16
CA GLN A 397 -9.98 11.35 -8.01
C GLN A 397 -11.49 11.45 -8.28
N ARG A 398 -11.89 11.99 -9.43
CA ARG A 398 -13.30 12.22 -9.77
C ARG A 398 -14.13 10.93 -9.89
N TRP A 399 -13.57 9.91 -10.52
CA TRP A 399 -14.32 8.69 -10.86
C TRP A 399 -14.09 7.55 -9.86
N CYS A 400 -12.90 7.46 -9.26
CA CYS A 400 -12.50 6.30 -8.47
C CYS A 400 -12.42 6.57 -6.95
N VAL A 401 -12.34 7.84 -6.53
CA VAL A 401 -12.21 8.23 -5.11
C VAL A 401 -13.42 9.01 -4.61
N ASP A 402 -13.78 10.08 -5.33
CA ASP A 402 -14.98 10.86 -5.08
C ASP A 402 -16.23 10.04 -5.45
N ASP A 403 -17.42 10.64 -5.31
CA ASP A 403 -18.67 9.97 -5.63
C ASP A 403 -18.95 10.00 -7.15
N PRO A 404 -18.74 8.89 -7.90
CA PRO A 404 -18.83 8.92 -9.36
C PRO A 404 -20.26 9.14 -9.87
N GLU A 405 -21.29 8.88 -9.05
CA GLU A 405 -22.68 9.19 -9.40
C GLU A 405 -22.93 10.72 -9.46
N LYS A 406 -22.08 11.51 -8.80
CA LYS A 406 -22.11 12.99 -8.82
C LYS A 406 -21.06 13.59 -9.76
N ALA A 407 -20.22 12.76 -10.37
CA ALA A 407 -19.16 13.23 -11.25
C ALA A 407 -19.73 13.89 -12.51
N GLN A 408 -19.12 15.00 -12.91
CA GLN A 408 -19.43 15.69 -14.15
C GLN A 408 -18.38 15.33 -15.20
N MET A 409 -18.82 14.66 -16.26
CA MET A 409 -17.97 14.37 -17.41
C MET A 409 -17.65 15.68 -18.18
N PRO A 410 -16.37 15.99 -18.49
CA PRO A 410 -16.01 17.18 -19.26
C PRO A 410 -16.54 17.11 -20.70
N GLU A 411 -16.94 18.26 -21.25
CA GLU A 411 -17.34 18.35 -22.66
C GLU A 411 -16.14 18.09 -23.60
N PRO A 412 -16.33 17.32 -24.69
CA PRO A 412 -15.27 17.03 -25.62
C PRO A 412 -14.84 18.25 -26.42
N ASN A 413 -13.53 18.41 -26.63
CA ASN A 413 -12.94 19.49 -27.42
C ASN A 413 -12.30 18.97 -28.73
N TYR A 414 -13.13 18.60 -29.71
CA TYR A 414 -12.66 18.11 -31.00
C TYR A 414 -12.52 19.21 -32.06
N SER A 415 -11.43 19.17 -32.83
CA SER A 415 -11.26 20.00 -34.04
C SER A 415 -12.27 19.62 -35.13
N ALA A 416 -12.63 20.57 -35.99
CA ALA A 416 -13.50 20.35 -37.15
C ALA A 416 -12.92 19.34 -38.17
N ASN A 417 -11.59 19.19 -38.21
CA ASN A 417 -10.87 18.29 -39.12
C ASN A 417 -10.42 16.97 -38.45
N SER A 418 -10.95 16.65 -37.27
CA SER A 418 -10.52 15.45 -36.52
C SER A 418 -10.86 14.17 -37.26
N VAL A 419 -9.93 13.22 -37.29
CA VAL A 419 -10.15 11.88 -37.88
C VAL A 419 -10.94 11.02 -36.90
N GLU A 420 -11.95 10.29 -37.38
CA GLU A 420 -12.69 9.35 -36.53
C GLU A 420 -11.83 8.16 -36.10
N LEU A 421 -11.79 7.88 -34.80
CA LEU A 421 -11.16 6.69 -34.23
C LEU A 421 -12.24 5.84 -33.54
N LYS A 422 -12.28 4.53 -33.83
CA LYS A 422 -13.36 3.65 -33.35
C LYS A 422 -13.02 3.06 -31.99
N PHE A 423 -13.77 3.48 -30.98
CA PHE A 423 -13.67 2.96 -29.61
C PHE A 423 -14.81 1.98 -29.38
N ALA A 424 -14.49 0.76 -28.97
CA ALA A 424 -15.48 -0.21 -28.53
C ALA A 424 -15.46 -0.33 -27.01
N VAL A 425 -16.62 -0.15 -26.38
CA VAL A 425 -16.78 -0.24 -24.93
C VAL A 425 -17.96 -1.13 -24.58
N ALA A 426 -17.91 -1.76 -23.41
CA ALA A 426 -19.11 -2.31 -22.79
C ALA A 426 -19.67 -1.29 -21.80
N VAL A 427 -20.99 -1.24 -21.68
CA VAL A 427 -21.68 -0.29 -20.81
C VAL A 427 -22.25 -1.10 -19.67
N ALA A 428 -21.49 -1.16 -18.59
CA ALA A 428 -21.86 -1.91 -17.40
C ALA A 428 -22.24 -0.94 -16.28
N ASP A 429 -21.27 -0.24 -15.71
CA ASP A 429 -21.48 0.66 -14.58
C ASP A 429 -20.29 1.59 -14.30
N LEU A 430 -20.52 2.53 -13.38
CA LEU A 430 -19.47 3.34 -12.78
C LEU A 430 -18.47 2.45 -11.99
N PRO A 431 -17.18 2.83 -11.92
CA PRO A 431 -16.63 4.11 -12.39
C PRO A 431 -16.18 4.12 -13.85
N TYR A 432 -16.17 2.99 -14.57
CA TYR A 432 -15.46 2.84 -15.84
C TYR A 432 -16.24 3.36 -17.05
N VAL A 433 -17.38 2.74 -17.34
CA VAL A 433 -18.24 3.09 -18.48
C VAL A 433 -19.71 2.92 -18.08
N ALA A 434 -20.40 4.04 -17.94
CA ALA A 434 -21.83 4.09 -17.69
C ALA A 434 -22.53 4.97 -18.73
N TYR A 435 -23.84 4.83 -18.85
CA TYR A 435 -24.67 5.73 -19.65
C TYR A 435 -25.58 6.55 -18.72
N LEU A 436 -25.24 7.82 -18.53
CA LEU A 436 -25.96 8.73 -17.64
C LEU A 436 -26.33 10.02 -18.39
N ASN A 437 -27.55 10.51 -18.17
CA ASN A 437 -28.04 11.76 -18.75
C ASN A 437 -27.89 11.85 -20.28
N GLY A 438 -28.08 10.74 -20.99
CA GLY A 438 -28.05 10.70 -22.45
C GLY A 438 -26.65 10.66 -23.07
N ARG A 439 -25.60 10.39 -22.30
CA ARG A 439 -24.23 10.23 -22.82
C ARG A 439 -23.44 9.15 -22.06
N TYR A 440 -22.41 8.62 -22.71
CA TYR A 440 -21.43 7.74 -22.06
C TYR A 440 -20.52 8.57 -21.14
N VAL A 441 -20.28 8.07 -19.95
CA VAL A 441 -19.47 8.70 -18.91
C VAL A 441 -18.64 7.64 -18.16
N GLY A 442 -17.66 8.10 -17.39
CA GLY A 442 -16.80 7.24 -16.58
C GLY A 442 -15.33 7.48 -16.87
N PHE A 443 -14.48 6.86 -16.05
CA PHE A 443 -13.03 7.00 -16.09
C PHE A 443 -12.46 6.58 -17.44
N ASP A 444 -12.88 5.43 -17.99
CA ASP A 444 -12.40 4.94 -19.28
C ASP A 444 -12.88 5.86 -20.41
N ILE A 445 -14.11 6.38 -20.33
CA ILE A 445 -14.62 7.33 -21.34
C ILE A 445 -13.83 8.64 -21.31
N GLU A 446 -13.53 9.19 -20.12
CA GLU A 446 -12.76 10.43 -19.99
C GLU A 446 -11.31 10.25 -20.43
N LEU A 447 -10.67 9.13 -20.05
CA LEU A 447 -9.31 8.81 -20.43
C LEU A 447 -9.17 8.72 -21.95
N LEU A 448 -10.10 8.03 -22.62
CA LEU A 448 -10.12 7.92 -24.08
C LEU A 448 -10.46 9.25 -24.77
N GLN A 449 -11.32 10.08 -24.18
CA GLN A 449 -11.65 11.40 -24.69
C GLN A 449 -10.43 12.32 -24.69
N LYS A 450 -9.74 12.42 -23.55
CA LYS A 450 -8.53 13.23 -23.43
C LYS A 450 -7.41 12.74 -24.35
N PHE A 451 -7.28 11.43 -24.50
CA PHE A 451 -6.35 10.85 -25.47
C PHE A 451 -6.71 11.28 -26.90
N ALA A 452 -7.97 11.12 -27.30
CA ALA A 452 -8.43 11.50 -28.64
C ALA A 452 -8.20 12.99 -28.91
N GLU A 453 -8.51 13.86 -27.95
CA GLU A 453 -8.26 15.30 -28.03
C GLU A 453 -6.76 15.61 -28.22
N SER A 454 -5.89 14.96 -27.45
CA SER A 454 -4.43 15.19 -27.50
C SER A 454 -3.80 14.82 -28.83
N GLU A 455 -4.35 13.82 -29.53
CA GLU A 455 -3.83 13.31 -30.80
C GLU A 455 -4.65 13.77 -32.02
N GLY A 456 -5.65 14.65 -31.83
CA GLY A 456 -6.46 15.20 -32.91
C GLY A 456 -7.49 14.24 -33.51
N TYR A 457 -7.91 13.23 -32.75
CA TYR A 457 -8.97 12.30 -33.12
C TYR A 457 -10.33 12.76 -32.60
N ARG A 458 -11.39 12.26 -33.24
CA ARG A 458 -12.77 12.29 -32.73
C ARG A 458 -13.17 10.88 -32.32
N MET A 459 -13.66 10.72 -31.10
CA MET A 459 -14.16 9.43 -30.64
C MET A 459 -15.44 9.03 -31.37
N LYS A 460 -15.45 7.81 -31.92
CA LYS A 460 -16.64 7.11 -32.36
C LYS A 460 -16.87 5.89 -31.48
N THR A 461 -17.68 6.07 -30.44
CA THR A 461 -17.99 5.01 -29.47
C THR A 461 -19.00 4.03 -30.05
N THR A 462 -18.66 2.75 -30.04
CA THR A 462 -19.52 1.62 -30.36
C THR A 462 -19.70 0.79 -29.11
N THR A 463 -20.93 0.51 -28.72
CA THR A 463 -21.20 -0.33 -27.55
C THR A 463 -21.42 -1.77 -27.97
N MET A 464 -21.00 -2.69 -27.11
CA MET A 464 -21.23 -4.13 -27.26
C MET A 464 -21.15 -4.81 -25.90
N GLU A 465 -21.53 -6.09 -25.86
CA GLU A 465 -21.33 -6.92 -24.68
C GLU A 465 -19.83 -7.05 -24.36
N PHE A 466 -19.48 -7.08 -23.07
CA PHE A 466 -18.09 -7.18 -22.62
C PHE A 466 -17.36 -8.37 -23.25
N SER A 467 -18.04 -9.52 -23.35
CA SER A 467 -17.55 -10.75 -23.98
C SER A 467 -17.15 -10.59 -25.46
N SER A 468 -17.67 -9.57 -26.14
CA SER A 468 -17.41 -9.31 -27.56
C SER A 468 -16.22 -8.38 -27.82
N LEU A 469 -15.72 -7.65 -26.82
CA LEU A 469 -14.70 -6.61 -27.00
C LEU A 469 -13.39 -7.15 -27.60
N ILE A 470 -12.88 -8.26 -27.08
CA ILE A 470 -11.63 -8.88 -27.54
C ILE A 470 -11.76 -9.35 -28.99
N ALA A 471 -12.86 -10.01 -29.35
CA ALA A 471 -13.11 -10.48 -30.70
C ALA A 471 -13.32 -9.31 -31.68
N ALA A 472 -13.99 -8.23 -31.24
CA ALA A 472 -14.15 -7.02 -32.04
C ALA A 472 -12.80 -6.35 -32.33
N MET A 473 -11.88 -6.34 -31.36
CA MET A 473 -10.53 -5.84 -31.54
C MET A 473 -9.72 -6.71 -32.51
N ALA A 474 -9.69 -8.03 -32.28
CA ALA A 474 -8.94 -8.98 -33.10
C ALA A 474 -9.42 -9.02 -34.56
N SER A 475 -10.72 -8.80 -34.80
CA SER A 475 -11.30 -8.74 -36.16
C SER A 475 -11.19 -7.36 -36.83
N GLY A 476 -10.63 -6.35 -36.16
CA GLY A 476 -10.50 -4.99 -36.69
C GLY A 476 -11.80 -4.19 -36.76
N LYS A 477 -12.84 -4.60 -36.02
CA LYS A 477 -14.10 -3.85 -35.88
C LYS A 477 -13.93 -2.61 -35.00
N ALA A 478 -12.94 -2.61 -34.12
CA ALA A 478 -12.55 -1.49 -33.27
C ALA A 478 -11.05 -1.22 -33.38
N ASP A 479 -10.66 0.03 -33.16
CA ASP A 479 -9.25 0.46 -33.10
C ASP A 479 -8.74 0.45 -31.65
N ILE A 480 -9.63 0.79 -30.71
CA ILE A 480 -9.39 0.77 -29.27
C ILE A 480 -10.57 0.09 -28.53
N ILE A 481 -10.28 -0.71 -27.49
CA ILE A 481 -11.27 -1.24 -26.55
C ILE A 481 -10.94 -0.82 -25.11
N ALA A 482 -11.97 -0.46 -24.35
CA ALA A 482 -11.87 -0.08 -22.95
C ALA A 482 -13.18 -0.44 -22.23
N ASP A 483 -13.08 -0.78 -20.95
CA ASP A 483 -14.17 -0.99 -19.97
C ASP A 483 -13.58 -1.75 -18.76
N GLY A 484 -12.52 -1.20 -18.15
CA GLY A 484 -11.82 -1.87 -17.06
C GLY A 484 -11.28 -3.25 -17.46
N ILE A 485 -10.67 -3.35 -18.65
CA ILE A 485 -10.23 -4.64 -19.18
C ILE A 485 -8.95 -5.08 -18.46
N ALA A 486 -9.08 -6.12 -17.63
CA ALA A 486 -7.94 -6.80 -17.03
C ALA A 486 -6.95 -7.28 -18.11
N ILE A 487 -5.68 -6.91 -17.96
CA ILE A 487 -4.59 -7.41 -18.79
C ILE A 487 -4.33 -8.85 -18.39
N THR A 488 -4.47 -9.79 -19.33
CA THR A 488 -4.17 -11.21 -19.13
C THR A 488 -3.33 -11.73 -20.28
N GLU A 489 -2.49 -12.73 -20.04
CA GLU A 489 -1.68 -13.35 -21.08
C GLU A 489 -2.54 -13.88 -22.25
N GLU A 490 -3.70 -14.45 -21.94
CA GLU A 490 -4.61 -14.98 -22.95
C GLU A 490 -5.18 -13.87 -23.84
N ARG A 491 -5.61 -12.75 -23.25
CA ARG A 491 -6.07 -11.59 -24.03
C ARG A 491 -4.93 -10.95 -24.82
N GLN A 492 -3.71 -10.93 -24.26
CA GLN A 492 -2.51 -10.43 -24.93
C GLN A 492 -2.14 -11.24 -26.17
N LYS A 493 -2.61 -12.50 -26.32
CA LYS A 493 -2.46 -13.26 -27.57
C LYS A 493 -3.31 -12.70 -28.70
N GLN A 494 -4.40 -11.98 -28.41
CA GLN A 494 -5.35 -11.48 -29.41
C GLN A 494 -5.34 -9.95 -29.54
N VAL A 495 -4.98 -9.23 -28.48
CA VAL A 495 -5.02 -7.77 -28.37
C VAL A 495 -3.68 -7.25 -27.85
N ALA A 496 -3.25 -6.05 -28.26
CA ALA A 496 -2.09 -5.37 -27.68
C ALA A 496 -2.57 -4.41 -26.58
N PHE A 497 -2.04 -4.49 -25.36
CA PHE A 497 -2.47 -3.59 -24.27
C PHE A 497 -1.53 -2.38 -24.10
N SER A 498 -2.08 -1.27 -23.62
CA SER A 498 -1.31 -0.14 -23.09
C SER A 498 -0.47 -0.54 -21.87
N ASP A 499 0.38 0.38 -21.43
CA ASP A 499 0.86 0.39 -20.05
C ASP A 499 -0.33 0.43 -19.09
N PRO A 500 -0.22 -0.19 -17.91
CA PRO A 500 -1.31 -0.24 -16.97
C PRO A 500 -1.67 1.18 -16.51
N TYR A 501 -2.95 1.53 -16.63
CA TYR A 501 -3.41 2.82 -16.16
C TYR A 501 -3.76 2.77 -14.67
N MET A 502 -4.37 1.68 -14.19
CA MET A 502 -4.66 1.45 -12.76
C MET A 502 -4.63 -0.05 -12.40
N ASP A 503 -4.55 -0.36 -11.09
CA ASP A 503 -4.80 -1.71 -10.56
C ASP A 503 -6.23 -1.77 -10.03
N PHE A 504 -6.98 -2.81 -10.40
CA PHE A 504 -8.33 -3.04 -9.86
C PHE A 504 -8.32 -4.17 -8.84
N LYS A 505 -9.27 -4.15 -7.90
CA LYS A 505 -9.52 -5.21 -6.91
C LYS A 505 -10.92 -5.76 -7.11
N THR A 506 -11.19 -7.02 -6.84
CA THR A 506 -12.52 -7.63 -6.96
C THR A 506 -13.11 -7.88 -5.59
N ALA A 507 -14.36 -7.47 -5.38
CA ALA A 507 -15.15 -7.81 -4.20
C ALA A 507 -16.15 -8.94 -4.49
N ALA A 508 -16.41 -9.76 -3.48
CA ALA A 508 -17.59 -10.61 -3.41
C ALA A 508 -18.67 -9.89 -2.61
N ILE A 509 -19.85 -9.71 -3.20
CA ILE A 509 -21.00 -9.09 -2.55
C ILE A 509 -22.16 -10.08 -2.42
N ALA A 510 -22.89 -10.02 -1.32
CA ALA A 510 -24.04 -10.86 -1.04
C ALA A 510 -25.07 -10.10 -0.19
N LEU A 511 -26.27 -10.67 0.00
CA LEU A 511 -27.20 -10.15 1.00
C LEU A 511 -26.56 -10.19 2.39
N LYS A 512 -26.68 -9.11 3.17
CA LYS A 512 -26.17 -9.07 4.55
C LYS A 512 -26.72 -10.20 5.43
N THR A 513 -27.95 -10.64 5.16
CA THR A 513 -28.58 -11.79 5.84
C THR A 513 -27.87 -13.11 5.56
N ASN A 514 -27.20 -13.20 4.41
CA ASN A 514 -26.44 -14.37 3.95
C ASN A 514 -24.96 -14.28 4.34
N ILE A 515 -24.51 -13.18 4.96
CA ILE A 515 -23.15 -12.98 5.43
C ILE A 515 -23.11 -13.18 6.95
N GLU A 516 -22.18 -13.98 7.43
CA GLU A 516 -21.95 -14.13 8.85
C GLU A 516 -21.18 -12.90 9.29
N VAL A 517 -21.89 -11.98 9.96
CA VAL A 517 -21.23 -10.90 10.67
C VAL A 517 -20.61 -11.53 11.90
N ASP A 518 -19.43 -12.08 11.69
CA ASP A 518 -18.60 -12.58 12.76
C ASP A 518 -18.18 -11.40 13.63
N THR A 519 -18.78 -11.30 14.80
CA THR A 519 -18.42 -10.31 15.80
C THR A 519 -17.26 -10.78 16.69
N ASN A 520 -16.67 -11.98 16.49
CA ASN A 520 -15.62 -12.51 17.38
C ASN A 520 -14.62 -13.59 16.89
N THR A 521 -14.49 -13.99 15.62
CA THR A 521 -13.48 -14.99 15.19
C THR A 521 -12.59 -14.56 14.01
N GLY A 522 -11.42 -13.98 14.31
CA GLY A 522 -10.27 -14.12 13.41
C GLY A 522 -9.48 -12.85 13.11
N LYS A 523 -8.91 -12.21 14.13
CA LYS A 523 -7.65 -11.50 13.90
C LYS A 523 -6.53 -12.29 14.53
N LEU A 524 -5.79 -13.01 13.69
CA LEU A 524 -4.40 -13.34 13.97
C LEU A 524 -3.66 -11.99 13.97
N GLU A 525 -3.08 -11.60 15.09
CA GLU A 525 -2.43 -10.29 15.23
C GLU A 525 -0.91 -10.40 15.09
N LYS A 526 -0.36 -11.60 15.34
CA LYS A 526 1.07 -11.91 15.27
C LYS A 526 1.30 -13.37 14.87
N LEU A 527 2.50 -13.67 14.37
CA LEU A 527 2.86 -14.98 13.82
C LEU A 527 2.64 -16.14 14.79
N ASP A 528 2.93 -15.97 16.08
CA ASP A 528 2.78 -17.05 17.08
C ASP A 528 1.34 -17.49 17.32
N ASP A 529 0.36 -16.69 16.89
CA ASP A 529 -1.06 -17.02 16.99
C ASP A 529 -1.44 -18.25 16.11
N ILE A 530 -0.52 -18.72 15.25
CA ILE A 530 -0.69 -19.92 14.41
C ILE A 530 -0.41 -21.25 15.14
N ALA A 531 0.14 -21.22 16.36
CA ALA A 531 0.73 -22.41 17.00
C ALA A 531 -0.23 -23.59 17.24
N ASN A 532 -1.55 -23.36 17.26
CA ASN A 532 -2.58 -24.40 17.36
C ASN A 532 -3.63 -24.24 16.25
N LYS A 533 -3.21 -23.72 15.10
CA LYS A 533 -4.04 -23.39 13.95
C LYS A 533 -3.69 -24.27 12.77
N SER A 534 -4.57 -24.30 11.78
CA SER A 534 -4.32 -25.00 10.52
C SER A 534 -3.40 -24.13 9.65
N VAL A 535 -2.25 -24.66 9.23
CA VAL A 535 -1.22 -23.90 8.50
C VAL A 535 -0.89 -24.54 7.17
N GLY A 536 -1.05 -23.80 6.08
CA GLY A 536 -0.76 -24.29 4.73
C GLY A 536 0.67 -24.02 4.28
N VAL A 537 1.36 -25.07 3.83
CA VAL A 537 2.74 -25.00 3.34
C VAL A 537 2.95 -25.82 2.07
N TYR A 538 3.97 -25.45 1.31
CA TYR A 538 4.30 -26.13 0.07
C TYR A 538 5.18 -27.36 0.37
N ALA A 539 4.72 -28.55 0.01
CA ALA A 539 5.32 -29.80 0.43
C ALA A 539 6.77 -29.92 -0.06
N GLY A 540 7.68 -30.29 0.86
CA GLY A 540 9.09 -30.45 0.55
C GLY A 540 9.84 -29.15 0.28
N THR A 541 9.23 -27.99 0.58
CA THR A 541 9.90 -26.69 0.55
C THR A 541 10.44 -26.33 1.93
N ILE A 542 11.26 -25.30 1.97
CA ILE A 542 11.81 -24.77 3.23
C ILE A 542 10.72 -24.28 4.20
N HIS A 543 9.56 -23.85 3.68
CA HIS A 543 8.45 -23.39 4.52
C HIS A 543 7.77 -24.55 5.27
N ASP A 544 7.76 -25.73 4.65
CA ASP A 544 7.22 -26.94 5.26
C ASP A 544 8.07 -27.38 6.46
N THR A 545 9.38 -27.52 6.24
CA THR A 545 10.34 -27.83 7.31
C THR A 545 10.30 -26.77 8.42
N PHE A 546 10.20 -25.48 8.07
CA PHE A 546 10.14 -24.40 9.05
C PHE A 546 8.94 -24.52 10.00
N VAL A 547 7.73 -24.71 9.46
CA VAL A 547 6.50 -24.80 10.28
C VAL A 547 6.51 -26.07 11.13
N GLU A 548 6.99 -27.19 10.60
CA GLU A 548 7.09 -28.46 11.34
C GLU A 548 8.05 -28.39 12.53
N GLU A 549 9.17 -27.68 12.40
CA GLU A 549 10.17 -27.54 13.46
C GLU A 549 9.78 -26.50 14.53
N HIS A 550 9.11 -25.40 14.14
CA HIS A 550 8.87 -24.26 15.02
C HIS A 550 7.46 -24.20 15.61
N TYR A 551 6.48 -24.83 14.96
CA TYR A 551 5.08 -24.86 15.38
C TYR A 551 4.54 -26.30 15.39
N PRO A 552 5.09 -27.19 16.23
CA PRO A 552 4.79 -28.63 16.19
C PRO A 552 3.34 -28.99 16.55
N ASN A 553 2.59 -28.06 17.13
CA ASN A 553 1.17 -28.23 17.48
C ASN A 553 0.22 -27.63 16.42
N ALA A 554 0.75 -26.99 15.37
CA ALA A 554 -0.05 -26.52 14.24
C ALA A 554 -0.49 -27.71 13.38
N ASP A 555 -1.70 -27.65 12.83
CA ASP A 555 -2.18 -28.66 11.88
C ASP A 555 -1.64 -28.32 10.48
N ILE A 556 -0.49 -28.93 10.12
CA ILE A 556 0.22 -28.60 8.88
C ILE A 556 -0.42 -29.31 7.69
N GLN A 557 -0.98 -28.51 6.80
CA GLN A 557 -1.57 -28.96 5.55
C GLN A 557 -0.54 -28.73 4.44
N ARG A 558 -0.08 -29.81 3.81
CA ARG A 558 0.97 -29.78 2.78
C ARG A 558 0.37 -29.86 1.39
N PHE A 559 0.86 -29.00 0.52
CA PHE A 559 0.32 -28.86 -0.82
C PHE A 559 1.44 -28.84 -1.85
N ASN A 560 1.19 -29.41 -3.02
CA ASN A 560 2.11 -29.33 -4.16
C ASN A 560 1.75 -28.18 -5.11
N SER A 561 0.74 -27.40 -4.70
CA SER A 561 -0.02 -26.32 -5.31
C SER A 561 0.13 -24.91 -4.72
N PRO A 562 0.59 -23.83 -5.38
CA PRO A 562 0.50 -22.50 -4.76
C PRO A 562 -0.95 -22.05 -4.72
N ALA A 563 -1.70 -22.35 -5.79
CA ALA A 563 -3.12 -22.10 -5.90
C ALA A 563 -3.92 -22.88 -4.84
N ASP A 564 -3.52 -24.12 -4.54
CA ASP A 564 -4.20 -24.95 -3.54
C ASP A 564 -3.98 -24.43 -2.10
N ILE A 565 -2.78 -23.90 -1.80
CA ILE A 565 -2.49 -23.22 -0.52
C ILE A 565 -3.28 -21.92 -0.38
N ILE A 566 -3.29 -21.08 -1.42
CA ILE A 566 -4.02 -19.79 -1.35
C ILE A 566 -5.51 -20.04 -1.23
N LEU A 567 -6.02 -21.01 -2.00
CA LEU A 567 -7.39 -21.50 -1.86
C LEU A 567 -7.60 -22.02 -0.45
N SER A 568 -6.72 -22.83 0.15
CA SER A 568 -6.91 -23.30 1.52
C SER A 568 -7.04 -22.18 2.56
N LEU A 569 -6.32 -21.06 2.38
CA LEU A 569 -6.44 -19.89 3.24
C LEU A 569 -7.79 -19.18 3.08
N LYS A 570 -8.26 -19.07 1.84
CA LYS A 570 -9.53 -18.40 1.53
C LYS A 570 -10.77 -19.18 1.96
N THR A 571 -10.63 -20.50 2.14
CA THR A 571 -11.64 -21.49 2.60
C THR A 571 -11.77 -21.51 4.10
N GLY A 572 -10.86 -20.85 4.82
CA GLY A 572 -10.68 -21.14 6.23
C GLY A 572 -10.27 -22.59 6.48
N LYS A 573 -9.84 -23.34 5.44
CA LYS A 573 -9.28 -24.70 5.58
C LYS A 573 -7.93 -24.63 6.28
N THR A 574 -7.18 -23.56 6.04
CA THR A 574 -5.99 -23.14 6.79
C THR A 574 -6.21 -21.73 7.31
N ASP A 575 -5.87 -21.48 8.57
CA ASP A 575 -5.98 -20.17 9.22
C ASP A 575 -4.83 -19.23 8.80
N ALA A 576 -3.67 -19.78 8.42
CA ALA A 576 -2.51 -19.03 7.91
C ALA A 576 -1.73 -19.88 6.90
N VAL A 577 -0.97 -19.25 6.01
CA VAL A 577 -0.13 -19.97 5.03
C VAL A 577 1.20 -19.27 4.80
N PHE A 578 2.18 -20.04 4.33
CA PHE A 578 3.52 -19.54 4.07
C PHE A 578 3.82 -19.45 2.58
N PHE A 579 4.29 -18.26 2.18
CA PHE A 579 4.84 -17.98 0.86
C PHE A 579 6.11 -17.16 1.01
N ASP A 580 6.97 -17.20 -0.01
CA ASP A 580 8.03 -16.20 -0.12
C ASP A 580 7.39 -14.81 -0.29
N LEU A 581 8.01 -13.77 0.26
CA LEU A 581 7.41 -12.44 0.38
C LEU A 581 7.01 -11.82 -0.96
N VAL A 582 7.71 -12.15 -2.05
CA VAL A 582 7.39 -11.66 -3.39
C VAL A 582 6.11 -12.34 -3.87
N SER A 583 6.04 -13.66 -3.78
CA SER A 583 4.82 -14.41 -4.04
C SER A 583 3.68 -13.95 -3.13
N ALA A 584 3.90 -13.76 -1.82
CA ALA A 584 2.89 -13.27 -0.89
C ALA A 584 2.37 -11.88 -1.31
N LYS A 585 3.24 -10.93 -1.67
CA LYS A 585 2.84 -9.60 -2.16
C LYS A 585 2.09 -9.65 -3.49
N VAL A 586 2.46 -10.57 -4.38
CA VAL A 586 1.71 -10.83 -5.63
C VAL A 586 0.35 -11.45 -5.30
N ILE A 587 0.32 -12.39 -4.36
CA ILE A 587 -0.89 -13.03 -3.87
C ILE A 587 -1.82 -11.98 -3.25
N LEU A 588 -1.36 -11.07 -2.39
CA LEU A 588 -2.21 -10.08 -1.69
C LEU A 588 -2.71 -8.95 -2.56
N LYS A 589 -1.97 -8.63 -3.62
CA LYS A 589 -2.53 -7.81 -4.69
C LYS A 589 -3.80 -8.51 -5.13
N SER A 590 -3.68 -9.77 -5.58
CA SER A 590 -4.81 -10.53 -6.12
C SER A 590 -5.76 -11.14 -5.11
N ASN A 591 -5.48 -11.03 -3.82
CA ASN A 591 -6.26 -11.62 -2.77
C ASN A 591 -6.24 -10.67 -1.59
N PRO A 592 -6.85 -9.47 -1.68
CA PRO A 592 -6.56 -8.55 -0.62
C PRO A 592 -7.10 -9.09 0.75
N ASP A 593 -7.93 -10.20 0.82
CA ASP A 593 -8.82 -10.74 1.97
C ASP A 593 -8.06 -10.95 3.24
N ILE A 594 -6.80 -11.09 2.92
CA ILE A 594 -5.77 -11.82 3.54
C ILE A 594 -4.85 -10.69 3.91
N GLY A 595 -4.73 -10.46 5.20
CA GLY A 595 -3.67 -9.62 5.70
C GLY A 595 -2.34 -10.36 5.63
N ILE A 596 -1.24 -9.63 5.53
CA ILE A 596 0.05 -10.21 5.92
C ILE A 596 0.10 -10.26 7.43
N LEU A 597 0.16 -11.47 7.97
CA LEU A 597 0.42 -11.70 9.39
C LEU A 597 1.88 -11.39 9.77
N SER A 598 2.85 -11.77 8.93
CA SER A 598 4.28 -11.45 9.06
C SER A 598 4.96 -11.47 7.69
N GLU A 599 5.86 -10.52 7.42
CA GLU A 599 6.61 -10.41 6.15
C GLU A 599 7.98 -11.10 6.18
N ASP A 600 8.35 -11.59 7.35
CA ASP A 600 9.71 -11.89 7.79
C ASP A 600 9.80 -13.24 8.52
N ALA A 601 8.76 -14.08 8.37
CA ALA A 601 8.67 -15.35 9.05
C ALA A 601 9.85 -16.31 8.71
N LEU A 602 10.44 -16.20 7.51
CA LEU A 602 11.67 -16.91 7.10
C LEU A 602 12.39 -16.17 5.94
N THR A 603 13.70 -15.90 6.06
CA THR A 603 14.51 -15.19 5.02
C THR A 603 15.79 -15.96 4.66
N LEU A 604 16.03 -16.23 3.37
CA LEU A 604 17.23 -16.91 2.83
C LEU A 604 17.64 -16.37 1.43
N PRO A 605 18.92 -16.41 1.00
CA PRO A 605 19.40 -15.88 -0.30
C PRO A 605 19.07 -16.77 -1.53
N VAL A 606 18.87 -16.17 -2.72
CA VAL A 606 18.51 -16.85 -4.00
C VAL A 606 19.63 -16.74 -5.06
N ALA A 607 19.85 -17.77 -5.90
CA ALA A 607 20.89 -17.79 -6.95
C ALA A 607 20.47 -18.54 -8.23
N ALA A 608 21.05 -18.17 -9.39
CA ALA A 608 20.86 -18.86 -10.67
C ALA A 608 21.78 -20.10 -10.79
N GLY A 609 21.19 -21.25 -11.17
CA GLY A 609 21.91 -22.51 -11.36
C GLY A 609 22.34 -22.74 -12.80
N PHE A 610 23.62 -23.07 -13.02
CA PHE A 610 24.17 -23.37 -14.35
C PHE A 610 24.69 -24.79 -14.40
N ASN A 611 24.56 -25.43 -15.57
CA ASN A 611 25.29 -26.66 -15.84
C ASN A 611 26.79 -26.37 -15.67
N LYS A 612 27.46 -27.14 -14.80
CA LYS A 612 28.86 -26.90 -14.40
C LYS A 612 29.82 -26.73 -15.59
N ASN A 613 29.51 -27.35 -16.73
CA ASN A 613 30.38 -27.34 -17.91
C ASN A 613 30.16 -26.15 -18.85
N ASN A 614 29.10 -25.35 -18.69
CA ASN A 614 28.83 -24.21 -19.55
C ASN A 614 29.24 -22.89 -18.85
N ALA A 615 30.54 -22.76 -18.61
CA ALA A 615 31.11 -21.60 -17.95
C ALA A 615 30.96 -20.31 -18.77
N LYS A 616 30.95 -20.42 -20.10
CA LYS A 616 30.77 -19.28 -21.00
C LYS A 616 29.39 -18.66 -20.83
N LEU A 617 28.33 -19.47 -20.81
CA LEU A 617 26.96 -18.98 -20.58
C LEU A 617 26.80 -18.38 -19.19
N ARG A 618 27.40 -18.97 -18.15
CA ARG A 618 27.40 -18.39 -16.81
C ARG A 618 28.13 -17.05 -16.76
N HIS A 619 29.27 -16.94 -17.44
CA HIS A 619 30.04 -15.70 -17.47
C HIS A 619 29.31 -14.61 -18.26
N GLU A 620 28.75 -14.94 -19.42
CA GLU A 620 27.93 -14.00 -20.19
C GLU A 620 26.63 -13.64 -19.46
N PHE A 621 25.96 -14.59 -18.79
CA PHE A 621 24.80 -14.28 -17.95
C PHE A 621 25.17 -13.36 -16.80
N ASN A 622 26.29 -13.61 -16.11
CA ASN A 622 26.73 -12.74 -15.02
C ASN A 622 27.18 -11.36 -15.52
N LYS A 623 27.79 -11.30 -16.71
CA LYS A 623 28.17 -10.04 -17.35
C LYS A 623 26.92 -9.25 -17.75
N TYR A 624 25.97 -9.91 -18.40
CA TYR A 624 24.66 -9.36 -18.76
C TYR A 624 23.93 -8.89 -17.51
N LEU A 625 23.81 -9.72 -16.47
CA LEU A 625 23.18 -9.38 -15.19
C LEU A 625 23.84 -8.14 -14.57
N LYS A 626 25.16 -7.98 -14.72
CA LYS A 626 25.91 -6.79 -14.26
C LYS A 626 25.61 -5.55 -15.11
N GLU A 627 25.54 -5.72 -16.43
CA GLU A 627 25.18 -4.66 -17.38
C GLU A 627 23.74 -4.16 -17.12
N ILE A 628 22.76 -5.07 -17.01
CA ILE A 628 21.37 -4.70 -16.74
C ILE A 628 21.13 -4.15 -15.32
N LYS A 629 21.97 -4.53 -14.35
CA LYS A 629 21.98 -3.88 -13.03
C LYS A 629 22.55 -2.46 -13.09
N SER A 630 23.53 -2.22 -13.97
CA SER A 630 24.22 -0.93 -14.08
C SER A 630 23.50 0.11 -14.95
N ASP A 631 22.84 -0.29 -16.02
CA ASP A 631 22.11 0.63 -16.91
C ASP A 631 20.70 0.95 -16.41
N GLY A 632 20.22 0.11 -15.50
CA GLY A 632 18.99 0.33 -14.80
C GLY A 632 17.86 -0.65 -15.08
N THR A 633 18.12 -1.68 -15.88
CA THR A 633 17.10 -2.58 -16.40
C THR A 633 16.70 -3.70 -15.42
N TYR A 634 17.46 -3.96 -14.35
CA TYR A 634 17.22 -5.09 -13.44
C TYR A 634 16.19 -4.83 -12.30
N ASP A 635 15.90 -3.58 -11.92
CA ASP A 635 14.77 -3.26 -11.03
C ASP A 635 13.74 -2.36 -11.69
#